data_AF-A0A150QBK6-F1
#
_entry.id   AF-A0A150QBK6-F1
#
_cell.length_a   1.000
_cell.length_b   1.000
_cell.length_c   1.000
_cell.angle_alpha   90.00
_cell.angle_beta   90.00
_cell.angle_gamma   90.00
#
_symmetry.space_group_name_H-M   'P 1'
#
loop_
_entity.id
_entity.type
_entity.pdbx_description
1 polymer ?
#
loop_
_entity_poly.entity_id
_entity_poly.type
_entity_poly.pdbx_seq_one_letter_code
_entity_poly.pdbx_strand_id
1 'polypeptide(L)'
;MSPSERLAQVLTEGRFVAIRELGEESAAEFHTHAKERYLALEETIPRFRSSMNRKLFELCPPVLAIYLALHHDLGVDRGPALRLTEDMLLAFHRKQRSRSPLLGAALEIMLRLRPARSLLLKSMLTREPGGFRFDRASDAGALLAFDVRACPLVAFARRHGAPEVVPMICRLDDLQVQALHGVELQRTGTLGMGAERRDFRYVTAKK
;
A
#
# COMPACT_ATOMS: atom_id res chain seq x y z
N MET A 1 3.77 15.85 -2.03
CA MET A 1 3.04 15.09 -3.04
C MET A 1 1.74 14.65 -2.38
N SER A 2 0.62 15.21 -2.83
CA SER A 2 -0.68 15.10 -2.17
C SER A 2 -1.33 13.72 -2.44
N PRO A 3 -2.27 13.26 -1.61
CA PRO A 3 -2.98 12.03 -1.91
C PRO A 3 -3.88 12.15 -3.16
N SER A 4 -4.31 13.37 -3.54
CA SER A 4 -5.00 13.63 -4.82
C SER A 4 -4.10 13.40 -6.04
N GLU A 5 -2.82 13.78 -5.96
CA GLU A 5 -1.82 13.45 -6.98
C GLU A 5 -1.59 11.94 -7.08
N ARG A 6 -1.66 11.19 -5.96
CA ARG A 6 -1.59 9.72 -6.00
C ARG A 6 -2.77 9.11 -6.74
N LEU A 7 -3.99 9.56 -6.46
CA LEU A 7 -5.17 9.09 -7.21
C LEU A 7 -5.00 9.32 -8.71
N ALA A 8 -4.63 10.55 -9.11
CA ALA A 8 -4.43 10.88 -10.51
C ALA A 8 -3.42 9.94 -11.19
N GLN A 9 -2.33 9.57 -10.50
CA GLN A 9 -1.35 8.65 -11.04
C GLN A 9 -1.88 7.22 -11.15
N VAL A 10 -2.61 6.72 -10.15
CA VAL A 10 -3.21 5.38 -10.24
C VAL A 10 -4.22 5.31 -11.38
N LEU A 11 -5.09 6.32 -11.52
CA LEU A 11 -6.06 6.41 -12.62
C LEU A 11 -5.37 6.53 -13.99
N THR A 12 -4.29 7.32 -14.08
CA THR A 12 -3.55 7.50 -15.34
C THR A 12 -2.87 6.22 -15.78
N GLU A 13 -2.08 5.59 -14.90
CA GLU A 13 -1.33 4.38 -15.25
C GLU A 13 -2.24 3.15 -15.38
N GLY A 14 -3.37 3.14 -14.68
CA GLY A 14 -4.41 2.10 -14.78
C GLY A 14 -5.43 2.31 -15.89
N ARG A 15 -5.39 3.42 -16.65
CA ARG A 15 -6.41 3.78 -17.65
C ARG A 15 -6.63 2.68 -18.69
N PHE A 16 -5.56 2.05 -19.18
CA PHE A 16 -5.67 1.00 -20.18
C PHE A 16 -6.40 -0.24 -19.62
N VAL A 17 -6.20 -0.56 -18.33
CA VAL A 17 -6.90 -1.66 -17.66
C VAL A 17 -8.38 -1.33 -17.56
N ALA A 18 -8.72 -0.12 -17.10
CA ALA A 18 -10.11 0.32 -16.99
C ALA A 18 -10.84 0.28 -18.34
N ILE A 19 -10.24 0.79 -19.41
CA ILE A 19 -10.84 0.74 -20.76
C ILE A 19 -11.04 -0.69 -21.25
N ARG A 20 -10.06 -1.57 -21.02
CA ARG A 20 -10.14 -2.97 -21.44
C ARG A 20 -11.28 -3.72 -20.74
N GLU A 21 -11.48 -3.47 -19.45
CA GLU A 21 -12.47 -4.20 -18.64
C GLU A 21 -13.87 -3.57 -18.68
N LEU A 22 -13.98 -2.24 -18.80
CA LEU A 22 -15.26 -1.51 -18.73
C LEU A 22 -15.74 -0.95 -20.07
N GLY A 23 -14.86 -0.83 -21.07
CA GLY A 23 -15.11 0.00 -22.26
C GLY A 23 -14.76 1.48 -22.03
N GLU A 24 -14.64 2.25 -23.11
CA GLU A 24 -14.18 3.65 -23.05
C GLU A 24 -15.12 4.57 -22.26
N GLU A 25 -16.43 4.45 -22.50
CA GLU A 25 -17.45 5.31 -21.88
C GLU A 25 -17.53 5.07 -20.37
N SER A 26 -17.72 3.82 -19.95
CA SER A 26 -17.75 3.46 -18.52
C SER A 26 -16.42 3.70 -17.82
N ALA A 27 -15.27 3.59 -18.51
CA ALA A 27 -13.98 3.96 -17.93
C ALA A 27 -13.85 5.48 -17.68
N ALA A 28 -14.44 6.31 -18.53
CA ALA A 28 -14.49 7.76 -18.32
C ALA A 28 -15.41 8.12 -17.16
N GLU A 29 -16.59 7.48 -17.07
CA GLU A 29 -17.52 7.65 -15.96
C GLU A 29 -16.89 7.22 -14.62
N PHE A 30 -16.28 6.04 -14.59
CA PHE A 30 -15.49 5.53 -13.46
C PHE A 30 -14.43 6.53 -12.98
N HIS A 31 -13.71 7.18 -13.90
CA HIS A 31 -12.70 8.16 -13.53
C HIS A 31 -13.32 9.33 -12.73
N THR A 32 -14.48 9.81 -13.16
CA THR A 32 -15.22 10.88 -12.46
C THR A 32 -15.67 10.41 -11.08
N HIS A 33 -16.34 9.27 -10.99
CA HIS A 33 -16.81 8.70 -9.72
C HIS A 33 -15.64 8.47 -8.74
N ALA A 34 -14.50 7.96 -9.21
CA ALA A 34 -13.32 7.77 -8.37
C ALA A 34 -12.77 9.08 -7.78
N LYS A 35 -12.83 10.18 -8.54
CA LYS A 35 -12.45 11.51 -8.03
C LYS A 35 -13.45 12.03 -7.00
N GLU A 36 -14.75 11.91 -7.26
CA GLU A 36 -15.80 12.34 -6.35
C GLU A 36 -15.74 11.55 -5.03
N ARG A 37 -15.57 10.23 -5.10
CA ARG A 37 -15.36 9.38 -3.94
C ARG A 37 -14.12 9.78 -3.15
N TYR A 38 -13.02 10.09 -3.82
CA TYR A 38 -11.81 10.53 -3.14
C TYR A 38 -12.04 11.88 -2.43
N LEU A 39 -12.69 12.85 -3.08
CA LEU A 39 -13.02 14.14 -2.46
C LEU A 39 -13.91 13.96 -1.22
N ALA A 40 -14.91 13.08 -1.30
CA ALA A 40 -15.75 12.73 -0.15
C ALA A 40 -14.98 12.06 0.99
N LEU A 41 -13.88 11.35 0.70
CA LEU A 41 -13.02 10.74 1.71
C LEU A 41 -12.09 11.76 2.40
N GLU A 42 -11.76 12.90 1.75
CA GLU A 42 -10.70 13.81 2.21
C GLU A 42 -10.89 14.29 3.66
N GLU A 43 -12.13 14.60 4.05
CA GLU A 43 -12.44 15.06 5.41
C GLU A 43 -12.19 14.01 6.48
N THR A 44 -12.23 12.74 6.10
CA THR A 44 -12.06 11.59 7.00
C THR A 44 -10.64 11.05 7.05
N ILE A 45 -9.76 11.52 6.14
CA ILE A 45 -8.36 11.10 6.08
C ILE A 45 -7.64 11.51 7.37
N PRO A 46 -7.01 10.56 8.08
CA PRO A 46 -6.26 10.87 9.29
C PRO A 46 -5.06 11.78 8.98
N ARG A 47 -4.89 12.83 9.79
CA ARG A 47 -3.78 13.77 9.68
C ARG A 47 -2.58 13.27 10.48
N PHE A 48 -1.56 12.77 9.78
CA PHE A 48 -0.33 12.31 10.43
C PHE A 48 0.75 13.38 10.49
N ARG A 49 1.42 13.48 11.65
CA ARG A 49 2.60 14.33 11.86
C ARG A 49 3.86 13.69 11.31
N SER A 50 4.03 12.38 11.43
CA SER A 50 5.19 11.67 10.87
C SER A 50 5.10 11.58 9.36
N SER A 51 6.21 11.90 8.68
CA SER A 51 6.37 11.62 7.25
C SER A 51 6.26 10.14 6.94
N MET A 52 6.72 9.27 7.85
CA MET A 52 6.62 7.82 7.70
C MET A 52 5.15 7.35 7.72
N ASN A 53 4.35 7.81 8.68
CA ASN A 53 2.92 7.47 8.74
C ASN A 53 2.18 7.98 7.49
N ARG A 54 2.45 9.22 7.05
CA ARG A 54 1.90 9.73 5.78
C ARG A 54 2.26 8.84 4.60
N LYS A 55 3.54 8.46 4.48
CA LYS A 55 4.05 7.65 3.38
C LYS A 55 3.42 6.26 3.33
N LEU A 56 3.33 5.58 4.48
CA LEU A 56 2.73 4.25 4.59
C LEU A 56 1.21 4.27 4.35
N PHE A 57 0.56 5.41 4.59
CA PHE A 57 -0.89 5.57 4.40
C PHE A 57 -1.30 6.08 3.01
N GLU A 58 -0.38 6.69 2.24
CA GLU A 58 -0.70 7.52 1.08
C GLU A 58 -1.54 6.84 -0.02
N LEU A 59 -1.45 5.50 -0.14
CA LEU A 59 -2.19 4.73 -1.14
C LEU A 59 -3.59 4.33 -0.67
N CYS A 60 -3.89 4.38 0.64
CA CYS A 60 -5.17 3.89 1.16
C CYS A 60 -6.36 4.67 0.62
N PRO A 61 -6.40 6.01 0.69
CA PRO A 61 -7.57 6.76 0.23
C PRO A 61 -7.79 6.64 -1.29
N PRO A 62 -6.75 6.75 -2.16
CA PRO A 62 -6.93 6.53 -3.60
C PRO A 62 -7.47 5.15 -3.96
N VAL A 63 -6.89 4.08 -3.38
CA VAL A 63 -7.31 2.70 -3.68
C VAL A 63 -8.73 2.45 -3.18
N LEU A 64 -9.08 2.96 -2.01
CA LEU A 64 -10.45 2.88 -1.49
C LEU A 64 -11.43 3.62 -2.42
N ALA A 65 -11.10 4.84 -2.85
CA ALA A 65 -11.96 5.62 -3.75
C ALA A 65 -12.24 4.90 -5.07
N ILE A 66 -11.20 4.28 -5.67
CA ILE A 66 -11.33 3.47 -6.89
C ILE A 66 -12.28 2.30 -6.67
N TYR A 67 -12.08 1.53 -5.60
CA TYR A 67 -12.93 0.39 -5.30
C TYR A 67 -14.39 0.79 -5.06
N LEU A 68 -14.63 1.84 -4.26
CA LEU A 68 -15.97 2.32 -3.98
C LEU A 68 -16.67 2.83 -5.24
N ALA A 69 -15.95 3.52 -6.13
CA ALA A 69 -16.49 3.96 -7.41
C ALA A 69 -16.93 2.79 -8.29
N LEU A 70 -16.07 1.78 -8.44
CA LEU A 70 -16.41 0.58 -9.21
C LEU A 70 -17.61 -0.15 -8.60
N HIS A 71 -17.56 -0.42 -7.29
CA HIS A 71 -18.53 -1.31 -6.65
C HIS A 71 -19.87 -0.64 -6.37
N HIS A 72 -19.87 0.60 -5.84
CA HIS A 72 -21.09 1.26 -5.39
C HIS A 72 -21.67 2.21 -6.43
N ASP A 73 -20.85 2.89 -7.23
CA ASP A 73 -21.35 3.90 -8.17
C ASP A 73 -21.65 3.28 -9.54
N LEU A 74 -20.76 2.42 -10.06
CA LEU A 74 -20.94 1.72 -11.33
C LEU A 74 -21.64 0.36 -11.20
N GLY A 75 -21.89 -0.10 -9.97
CA GLY A 75 -22.55 -1.38 -9.73
C GLY A 75 -21.74 -2.61 -10.18
N VAL A 76 -20.42 -2.49 -10.33
CA VAL A 76 -19.55 -3.63 -10.65
C VAL A 76 -19.55 -4.59 -9.47
N ASP A 77 -19.76 -5.88 -9.74
CA ASP A 77 -19.72 -6.91 -8.71
C ASP A 77 -18.42 -6.86 -7.89
N ARG A 78 -18.53 -7.18 -6.60
CA ARG A 78 -17.44 -7.07 -5.62
C ARG A 78 -16.13 -7.71 -6.09
N GLY A 79 -16.20 -8.94 -6.61
CA GLY A 79 -15.03 -9.70 -7.06
C GLY A 79 -14.32 -9.02 -8.24
N PRO A 80 -15.02 -8.74 -9.36
CA PRO A 80 -14.48 -7.94 -10.46
C PRO A 80 -13.96 -6.56 -10.04
N ALA A 81 -14.68 -5.82 -9.18
CA ALA A 81 -14.24 -4.51 -8.71
C ALA A 81 -12.91 -4.59 -7.94
N LEU A 82 -12.74 -5.61 -7.08
CA LEU A 82 -11.48 -5.87 -6.38
C LEU A 82 -10.33 -6.19 -7.36
N ARG A 83 -10.57 -7.07 -8.33
CA ARG A 83 -9.55 -7.44 -9.32
C ARG A 83 -9.13 -6.24 -10.16
N LEU A 84 -10.08 -5.46 -10.66
CA LEU A 84 -9.79 -4.27 -11.46
C LEU A 84 -9.03 -3.21 -10.64
N THR A 85 -9.43 -2.99 -9.38
CA THR A 85 -8.69 -2.10 -8.47
C THR A 85 -7.25 -2.57 -8.27
N GLU A 86 -7.04 -3.86 -8.02
CA GLU A 86 -5.71 -4.45 -7.84
C GLU A 86 -4.88 -4.33 -9.13
N ASP A 87 -5.43 -4.63 -10.29
CA ASP A 87 -4.72 -4.55 -11.57
C ASP A 87 -4.28 -3.11 -11.90
N MET A 88 -5.12 -2.12 -11.62
CA MET A 88 -4.77 -0.71 -11.75
C MET A 88 -3.66 -0.31 -10.78
N LEU A 89 -3.74 -0.75 -9.53
CA LEU A 89 -2.70 -0.52 -8.53
C LEU A 89 -1.36 -1.14 -8.93
N LEU A 90 -1.39 -2.36 -9.49
CA LEU A 90 -0.21 -3.05 -10.00
C LEU A 90 0.38 -2.35 -11.24
N ALA A 91 -0.45 -1.86 -12.15
CA ALA A 91 0.01 -1.07 -13.30
C ALA A 91 0.76 0.19 -12.84
N PHE A 92 0.17 0.93 -11.90
CA PHE A 92 0.82 2.07 -11.26
C PHE A 92 2.15 1.69 -10.59
N HIS A 93 2.16 0.62 -9.79
CA HIS A 93 3.36 0.19 -9.08
C HIS A 93 4.50 -0.22 -10.03
N ARG A 94 4.18 -0.95 -11.12
CA ARG A 94 5.14 -1.33 -12.16
C ARG A 94 5.75 -0.09 -12.82
N LYS A 95 4.94 0.92 -13.16
CA LYS A 95 5.44 2.17 -13.73
C LYS A 95 6.31 2.96 -12.74
N GLN A 96 5.90 3.03 -11.48
CA GLN A 96 6.68 3.71 -10.46
C GLN A 96 8.07 3.08 -10.30
N ARG A 97 8.14 1.74 -10.34
CA ARG A 97 9.39 1.01 -10.32
C ARG A 97 10.25 1.28 -11.56
N SER A 98 9.65 1.25 -12.75
CA SER A 98 10.40 1.50 -13.99
C SER A 98 10.97 2.92 -14.07
N ARG A 99 10.32 3.90 -13.41
CA ARG A 99 10.80 5.29 -13.33
C ARG A 99 11.98 5.49 -12.36
N SER A 100 12.21 4.57 -11.42
CA SER A 100 13.26 4.74 -10.41
C SER A 100 13.92 3.42 -10.02
N PRO A 101 14.72 2.81 -10.92
CA PRO A 101 15.47 1.59 -10.60
C PRO A 101 16.45 1.80 -9.44
N LEU A 102 16.98 3.02 -9.28
CA LEU A 102 17.86 3.40 -8.18
C LEU A 102 17.19 3.28 -6.80
N LEU A 103 15.86 3.41 -6.71
CA LEU A 103 15.14 3.28 -5.44
C LEU A 103 15.25 1.85 -4.88
N GLY A 104 15.21 0.84 -5.74
CA GLY A 104 15.40 -0.56 -5.35
C GLY A 104 16.81 -0.81 -4.82
N ALA A 105 17.83 -0.34 -5.56
CA ALA A 105 19.22 -0.46 -5.14
C ALA A 105 19.49 0.27 -3.80
N ALA A 106 18.91 1.46 -3.61
CA ALA A 106 19.02 2.21 -2.36
C ALA A 106 18.38 1.47 -1.18
N LEU A 107 17.21 0.84 -1.37
CA LEU A 107 16.56 0.01 -0.37
C LEU A 107 17.41 -1.22 -0.02
N GLU A 108 18.00 -1.89 -1.01
CA GLU A 108 18.90 -3.02 -0.80
C GLU A 108 20.14 -2.63 0.05
N ILE A 109 20.79 -1.52 -0.29
CA ILE A 109 21.93 -0.98 0.47
C ILE A 109 21.51 -0.64 1.90
N MET A 110 20.37 0.05 2.06
CA MET A 110 19.86 0.46 3.37
C MET A 110 19.62 -0.74 4.29
N LEU A 111 19.06 -1.85 3.78
CA LEU A 111 18.81 -3.06 4.57
C LEU A 111 20.10 -3.77 5.01
N ARG A 112 21.16 -3.72 4.18
CA ARG A 112 22.47 -4.31 4.51
C ARG A 112 23.28 -3.45 5.49
N LEU A 113 23.13 -2.13 5.46
CA LEU A 113 23.86 -1.21 6.33
C LEU A 113 23.19 -1.07 7.71
N ARG A 114 23.84 -1.61 8.75
CA ARG A 114 23.39 -1.52 10.15
C ARG A 114 22.93 -0.13 10.62
N PRO A 115 23.68 0.97 10.38
CA PRO A 115 23.23 2.29 10.82
C PRO A 115 21.96 2.75 10.08
N ALA A 116 21.85 2.44 8.78
CA ALA A 116 20.72 2.84 7.95
C ALA A 116 19.43 2.09 8.35
N ARG A 117 19.49 0.76 8.55
CA ARG A 117 18.34 0.00 9.09
C ARG A 117 17.93 0.44 10.49
N SER A 118 18.89 0.81 11.35
CA SER A 118 18.60 1.30 12.70
C SER A 118 17.85 2.64 12.64
N LEU A 119 18.24 3.52 11.72
CA LEU A 119 17.57 4.79 11.48
C LEU A 119 16.15 4.59 10.92
N LEU A 120 15.98 3.69 9.94
CA LEU A 120 14.66 3.32 9.42
C LEU A 120 13.76 2.80 10.55
N LEU A 121 14.24 1.82 11.32
CA LEU A 121 13.47 1.24 12.41
C LEU A 121 13.11 2.29 13.45
N LYS A 122 14.03 3.19 13.81
CA LYS A 122 13.74 4.31 14.73
C LYS A 122 12.64 5.23 14.18
N SER A 123 12.68 5.52 12.88
CA SER A 123 11.62 6.29 12.21
C SER A 123 10.27 5.58 12.28
N MET A 124 10.23 4.27 12.00
CA MET A 124 9.00 3.46 12.06
C MET A 124 8.43 3.35 13.48
N LEU A 125 9.28 3.21 14.50
CA LEU A 125 8.84 3.06 15.90
C LEU A 125 8.28 4.36 16.51
N THR A 126 8.31 5.48 15.77
CA THR A 126 7.70 6.74 16.21
C THR A 126 6.18 6.58 16.32
N ARG A 127 5.67 6.68 17.54
CA ARG A 127 4.23 6.57 17.82
C ARG A 127 3.54 7.90 17.60
N GLU A 128 2.35 7.85 17.04
CA GLU A 128 1.42 8.98 17.01
C GLU A 128 -0.03 8.50 17.10
N PRO A 129 -0.95 9.33 17.61
CA PRO A 129 -2.36 8.97 17.70
C PRO A 129 -2.95 8.57 16.34
N GLY A 130 -3.58 7.40 16.27
CA GLY A 130 -4.18 6.87 15.05
C GLY A 130 -3.17 6.40 13.98
N GLY A 131 -1.87 6.52 14.22
CA GLY A 131 -0.82 6.06 13.30
C GLY A 131 -0.57 4.56 13.34
N PHE A 132 0.36 4.11 12.52
CA PHE A 132 0.91 2.76 12.60
C PHE A 132 1.62 2.57 13.95
N ARG A 133 1.38 1.43 14.59
CA ARG A 133 2.13 1.02 15.79
C ARG A 133 3.00 -0.17 15.44
N PHE A 134 4.30 0.07 15.44
CA PHE A 134 5.30 -0.96 15.25
C PHE A 134 5.97 -1.29 16.59
N ASP A 135 6.23 -2.57 16.81
CA ASP A 135 7.09 -3.05 17.88
C ASP A 135 8.37 -3.62 17.28
N ARG A 136 9.50 -3.36 17.94
CA ARG A 136 10.77 -3.99 17.55
C ARG A 136 10.67 -5.49 17.83
N ALA A 137 11.06 -6.29 16.84
CA ALA A 137 11.34 -7.70 17.03
C ALA A 137 12.86 -7.95 16.94
N SER A 138 13.31 -9.10 17.43
CA SER A 138 14.71 -9.47 17.44
C SER A 138 14.83 -10.96 17.14
N ASP A 139 14.83 -11.28 15.85
CA ASP A 139 14.94 -12.65 15.39
C ASP A 139 16.37 -12.90 14.91
N ALA A 140 16.97 -14.00 15.38
CA ALA A 140 18.33 -14.36 15.00
C ALA A 140 18.44 -14.52 13.48
N GLY A 141 19.40 -13.82 12.85
CA GLY A 141 19.60 -13.86 11.41
C GLY A 141 18.76 -12.88 10.58
N ALA A 142 17.82 -12.15 11.19
CA ALA A 142 17.10 -11.09 10.50
C ALA A 142 17.98 -9.83 10.31
N LEU A 143 18.01 -9.30 9.09
CA LEU A 143 18.56 -7.98 8.80
C LEU A 143 17.73 -6.90 9.48
N LEU A 144 16.40 -7.04 9.45
CA LEU A 144 15.44 -6.12 10.10
C LEU A 144 14.19 -6.91 10.52
N ALA A 145 13.72 -6.69 11.75
CA ALA A 145 12.56 -7.37 12.30
C ALA A 145 11.65 -6.40 13.08
N PHE A 146 10.36 -6.41 12.76
CA PHE A 146 9.34 -5.65 13.49
C PHE A 146 7.94 -6.26 13.34
N ASP A 147 7.08 -5.99 14.32
CA ASP A 147 5.68 -6.41 14.33
C ASP A 147 4.76 -5.20 14.18
N VAL A 148 3.68 -5.31 13.41
CA VAL A 148 2.63 -4.28 13.32
C VAL A 148 1.49 -4.63 14.28
N ARG A 149 1.23 -3.75 15.23
CA ARG A 149 0.18 -3.88 16.27
C ARG A 149 -1.02 -2.97 16.07
N ALA A 150 -0.90 -1.98 15.19
CA ALA A 150 -2.02 -1.11 14.78
C ALA A 150 -1.75 -0.66 13.35
N CYS A 151 -2.79 -0.72 12.50
CA CYS A 151 -2.70 -0.41 11.08
C CYS A 151 -3.82 0.56 10.69
N PRO A 152 -3.51 1.85 10.44
CA PRO A 152 -4.52 2.83 10.03
C PRO A 152 -5.17 2.50 8.70
N LEU A 153 -4.51 1.72 7.81
CA LEU A 153 -5.12 1.25 6.57
C LEU A 153 -6.39 0.43 6.86
N VAL A 154 -6.27 -0.54 7.80
CA VAL A 154 -7.39 -1.40 8.21
C VAL A 154 -8.47 -0.60 8.91
N ALA A 155 -8.10 0.28 9.84
CA ALA A 155 -9.07 1.10 10.57
C ALA A 155 -9.84 2.05 9.63
N PHE A 156 -9.15 2.65 8.66
CA PHE A 156 -9.74 3.53 7.67
C PHE A 156 -10.66 2.76 6.72
N ALA A 157 -10.16 1.71 6.07
CA ALA A 157 -10.95 0.90 5.14
C ALA A 157 -12.20 0.28 5.79
N ARG A 158 -12.10 -0.19 7.05
CA ARG A 158 -13.26 -0.69 7.81
C ARG A 158 -14.31 0.38 8.07
N ARG A 159 -13.89 1.59 8.42
CA ARG A 159 -14.79 2.73 8.66
C ARG A 159 -15.64 3.05 7.42
N HIS A 160 -15.10 2.79 6.24
CA HIS A 160 -15.77 2.99 4.95
C HIS A 160 -16.32 1.68 4.35
N GLY A 161 -16.47 0.62 5.15
CA GLY A 161 -17.15 -0.61 4.74
C GLY A 161 -16.39 -1.51 3.76
N ALA A 162 -15.09 -1.26 3.52
CA ALA A 162 -14.32 -1.97 2.50
C ALA A 162 -12.94 -2.49 2.99
N PRO A 163 -12.84 -3.23 4.10
CA PRO A 163 -11.56 -3.77 4.59
C PRO A 163 -10.79 -4.64 3.59
N GLU A 164 -11.49 -5.26 2.64
CA GLU A 164 -10.95 -6.12 1.57
C GLU A 164 -9.98 -5.42 0.61
N VAL A 165 -9.94 -4.08 0.59
CA VAL A 165 -8.96 -3.33 -0.22
C VAL A 165 -7.57 -3.29 0.41
N VAL A 166 -7.46 -3.59 1.70
CA VAL A 166 -6.17 -3.50 2.39
C VAL A 166 -5.17 -4.57 1.95
N PRO A 167 -5.55 -5.86 1.77
CA PRO A 167 -4.65 -6.89 1.24
C PRO A 167 -3.88 -6.50 -0.02
N MET A 168 -4.54 -5.92 -1.03
CA MET A 168 -3.87 -5.52 -2.29
C MET A 168 -2.81 -4.43 -2.10
N ILE A 169 -3.04 -3.46 -1.19
CA ILE A 169 -2.03 -2.45 -0.85
C ILE A 169 -0.81 -3.11 -0.21
N CYS A 170 -1.05 -4.07 0.69
CA CYS A 170 0.01 -4.72 1.44
C CYS A 170 0.82 -5.71 0.61
N ARG A 171 0.23 -6.23 -0.47
CA ARG A 171 0.92 -7.07 -1.46
C ARG A 171 2.03 -6.29 -2.20
N LEU A 172 1.94 -4.96 -2.25
CA LEU A 172 3.01 -4.15 -2.83
C LEU A 172 4.31 -4.28 -2.04
N ASP A 173 4.25 -4.53 -0.73
CA ASP A 173 5.46 -4.81 0.08
C ASP A 173 6.13 -6.11 -0.39
N ASP A 174 5.36 -7.17 -0.68
CA ASP A 174 5.90 -8.43 -1.24
C ASP A 174 6.59 -8.18 -2.58
N LEU A 175 5.92 -7.46 -3.48
CA LEU A 175 6.46 -7.15 -4.81
C LEU A 175 7.68 -6.24 -4.75
N GLN A 176 7.76 -5.36 -3.75
CA GLN A 176 8.93 -4.51 -3.55
C GLN A 176 10.14 -5.33 -3.09
N VAL A 177 9.95 -6.29 -2.18
CA VAL A 177 11.05 -7.12 -1.68
C VAL A 177 11.49 -8.16 -2.70
N GLN A 178 10.55 -8.77 -3.44
CA GLN A 178 10.88 -9.70 -4.53
C GLN A 178 11.76 -9.08 -5.62
N ALA A 179 11.75 -7.75 -5.74
CA ALA A 179 12.60 -7.03 -6.68
C ALA A 179 14.01 -6.73 -6.14
N LEU A 180 14.30 -7.03 -4.87
CA LEU A 180 15.62 -6.83 -4.27
C LEU A 180 16.51 -8.07 -4.48
N HIS A 181 17.81 -7.86 -4.68
CA HIS A 181 18.74 -8.98 -4.78
C HIS A 181 19.22 -9.42 -3.40
N GLY A 182 19.16 -10.71 -3.11
CA GLY A 182 19.74 -11.30 -1.90
C GLY A 182 19.03 -10.93 -0.59
N VAL A 183 17.79 -10.41 -0.66
CA VAL A 183 16.94 -10.12 0.50
C VAL A 183 15.58 -10.77 0.30
N GLU A 184 15.08 -11.44 1.33
CA GLU A 184 13.73 -12.01 1.36
C GLU A 184 12.94 -11.40 2.51
N LEU A 185 11.62 -11.32 2.33
CA LEU A 185 10.68 -10.97 3.38
C LEU A 185 9.92 -12.22 3.81
N GLN A 186 10.25 -12.69 5.00
CA GLN A 186 9.54 -13.75 5.69
C GLN A 186 8.47 -13.14 6.59
N ARG A 187 7.27 -13.67 6.50
CA ARG A 187 6.11 -13.29 7.32
C ARG A 187 5.23 -14.51 7.56
N THR A 188 4.75 -14.70 8.78
CA THR A 188 3.83 -15.79 9.15
C THR A 188 2.37 -15.39 8.94
N GLY A 189 2.07 -14.09 8.82
CA GLY A 189 0.73 -13.63 8.50
C GLY A 189 0.62 -12.12 8.30
N THR A 190 -0.59 -11.67 7.98
CA THR A 190 -0.89 -10.24 7.94
C THR A 190 -2.20 -9.89 8.61
N LEU A 191 -2.26 -8.73 9.28
CA LEU A 191 -3.51 -8.19 9.87
C LEU A 191 -4.62 -8.07 8.81
N GLY A 192 -4.26 -7.77 7.55
CA GLY A 192 -5.20 -7.70 6.43
C GLY A 192 -5.79 -9.06 6.01
N MET A 193 -5.17 -10.17 6.41
CA MET A 193 -5.64 -11.54 6.16
C MET A 193 -6.13 -12.24 7.44
N GLY A 194 -6.40 -11.48 8.52
CA GLY A 194 -6.98 -12.03 9.75
C GLY A 194 -5.98 -12.58 10.79
N ALA A 195 -4.67 -12.40 10.60
CA ALA A 195 -3.68 -12.78 11.61
C ALA A 195 -3.72 -11.85 12.84
N GLU A 196 -3.37 -12.35 14.04
CA GLU A 196 -3.28 -11.55 15.28
C GLU A 196 -2.17 -10.48 15.22
N ARG A 197 -1.14 -10.73 14.41
CA ARG A 197 -0.03 -9.81 14.15
C ARG A 197 0.41 -9.90 12.70
N ARG A 198 1.02 -8.83 12.21
CA ARG A 198 1.79 -8.84 10.97
C ARG A 198 3.27 -8.73 11.34
N ASP A 199 3.99 -9.81 11.13
CA ASP A 199 5.42 -9.96 11.40
C ASP A 199 6.22 -9.72 10.12
N PHE A 200 7.06 -8.69 10.11
CA PHE A 200 8.00 -8.48 9.02
C PHE A 200 9.39 -8.92 9.45
N ARG A 201 9.95 -9.88 8.71
CA ARG A 201 11.32 -10.37 8.90
C ARG A 201 12.06 -10.27 7.57
N TYR A 202 12.91 -9.26 7.45
CA TYR A 202 13.83 -9.14 6.32
C TYR A 202 15.07 -9.96 6.62
N VAL A 203 15.36 -10.95 5.77
CA VAL A 203 16.50 -11.85 5.92
C VAL A 203 17.36 -11.82 4.67
N THR A 204 18.62 -12.25 4.78
CA THR A 204 19.43 -12.53 3.59
C THR A 204 18.85 -13.75 2.88
N ALA A 205 18.59 -13.66 1.58
CA ALA A 205 18.15 -14.79 0.78
C ALA A 205 19.22 -15.89 0.82
N LYS A 206 18.84 -17.14 1.07
CA LYS A 206 19.76 -18.26 0.92
C LYS A 206 19.92 -18.52 -0.58
N LYS A 207 21.16 -18.41 -1.08
CA LYS A 207 21.48 -18.90 -2.42
C LYS A 207 21.32 -20.41 -2.49
#